data_AF-A0A8H7F5V2-F1
#
_entry.id   AF-A0A8H7F5V2-F1
#
_cell.length_a   1.000
_cell.length_b   1.000
_cell.length_c   1.000
_cell.angle_alpha   90.00
_cell.angle_beta   90.00
_cell.angle_gamma   90.00
#
_symmetry.space_group_name_H-M   'P 1'
#
loop_
_entity.id
_entity.type
_entity.pdbx_description
1 polymer ?
#
loop_
_entity_poly.entity_id
_entity_poly.type
_entity_poly.pdbx_seq_one_letter_code
_entity_poly.pdbx_strand_id
1 'polypeptide(L)'
;MVGFLSFVTLAIALAAPATAFPAHGSLAGLSRQELDDAMSGFGEYTRPPPPPGPLEYGGVKLVNDAEHPFIAPGEGDIRGPCPALNTLANHGYISRNGIESPSNIVRGAMEGFNMNNDLSKFTCYAAFMVNGNLITDLVSIGEKSPKTGPDPKEQPMATIGGLNTHNVFEGDSSMTRADFYDGGDVESFNETLFQGFIEYSNRFGGGRYNLTAAGQFRLKRIQDGVQHNPTFTIVAPRLFSAYSEAVNPINMWVDGRQDDGQLRLDHARSFFEAARFPDDFHRAARPMSADNEAVVHAIHPIEPGANIAGVNTYTVDRNAPRLDDKCGIFEYHVNHTLRTLYPNPTGNLLDAIRANIHYFYTAMEARGCTEIFPYGRFEDGESNNYYAPPDYPEVELPELGTLPFPPVELPTYSDAPAPAPETPEEPAASMPAASMPAASMPVSEPAASMPASEPVASMPAASMPVPEPAASMPASEPVLTMPATAPAMPAASEPAPSLPLASGPAPTMPATSEPETPAPAGPMPAAPAPAAPAASTA
;
A
#
# COMPACT_ATOMS: atom_id res chain seq x y z
N MET A 1 -14.63 -58.99 -28.76
CA MET A 1 -13.61 -58.75 -27.72
C MET A 1 -13.36 -57.25 -27.55
N VAL A 2 -14.38 -56.48 -27.18
CA VAL A 2 -14.25 -55.04 -26.84
C VAL A 2 -15.03 -54.68 -25.55
N GLY A 3 -15.97 -55.52 -25.10
CA GLY A 3 -16.80 -55.23 -23.93
C GLY A 3 -16.18 -55.53 -22.56
N PHE A 4 -15.18 -56.41 -22.46
CA PHE A 4 -14.68 -56.86 -21.15
C PHE A 4 -13.55 -55.97 -20.60
N LEU A 5 -12.70 -55.39 -21.45
CA LEU A 5 -11.66 -54.46 -21.00
C LEU A 5 -12.23 -53.12 -20.53
N SER A 6 -13.24 -52.58 -21.22
CA SER A 6 -13.85 -51.29 -20.83
C SER A 6 -14.64 -51.34 -19.53
N PHE A 7 -15.18 -52.51 -19.16
CA PHE A 7 -15.88 -52.67 -17.89
C PHE A 7 -14.91 -52.79 -16.70
N VAL A 8 -13.73 -53.38 -16.92
CA VAL A 8 -12.70 -53.50 -15.87
C VAL A 8 -12.03 -52.14 -15.60
N THR A 9 -11.78 -51.31 -16.62
CA THR A 9 -11.26 -49.95 -16.40
C THR A 9 -12.27 -49.03 -15.73
N LEU A 10 -13.57 -49.15 -16.03
CA LEU A 10 -14.61 -48.36 -15.36
C LEU A 10 -14.83 -48.81 -13.91
N ALA A 11 -14.74 -50.13 -13.63
CA ALA A 11 -14.85 -50.66 -12.27
C ALA A 11 -13.65 -50.29 -11.39
N ILE A 12 -12.43 -50.19 -11.95
CA ILE A 12 -11.25 -49.72 -11.22
C ILE A 12 -11.33 -48.20 -10.96
N ALA A 13 -11.90 -47.42 -11.90
CA ALA A 13 -12.13 -45.99 -11.69
C ALA A 13 -13.22 -45.69 -10.64
N LEU A 14 -14.20 -46.58 -10.46
CA LEU A 14 -15.27 -46.46 -9.45
C LEU A 14 -14.91 -47.07 -8.08
N ALA A 15 -13.84 -47.87 -8.00
CA ALA A 15 -13.37 -48.51 -6.77
C ALA A 15 -12.11 -47.85 -6.18
N ALA A 16 -11.56 -46.82 -6.83
CA ALA A 16 -10.59 -45.96 -6.18
C ALA A 16 -11.31 -45.19 -5.06
N PRO A 17 -10.95 -45.36 -3.78
CA PRO A 17 -11.46 -44.46 -2.76
C PRO A 17 -11.00 -43.06 -3.17
N ALA A 18 -11.95 -42.15 -3.34
CA ALA A 18 -11.68 -40.74 -3.42
C ALA A 18 -11.01 -40.30 -2.11
N THR A 19 -9.68 -40.44 -2.03
CA THR A 19 -8.83 -39.74 -1.07
C THR A 19 -8.45 -38.39 -1.66
N ALA A 20 -9.45 -37.63 -2.09
CA ALA A 20 -9.32 -36.22 -2.36
C ALA A 20 -10.03 -35.54 -1.20
N PHE A 21 -9.29 -34.70 -0.48
CA PHE A 21 -9.58 -34.07 0.81
C PHE A 21 -9.34 -34.99 2.03
N PRO A 22 -8.31 -34.72 2.86
CA PRO A 22 -8.34 -35.25 4.22
C PRO A 22 -9.56 -34.63 4.91
N ALA A 23 -10.46 -35.49 5.38
CA ALA A 23 -11.54 -35.08 6.26
C ALA A 23 -10.95 -34.22 7.39
N HIS A 24 -11.59 -33.08 7.69
CA HIS A 24 -11.21 -32.22 8.81
C HIS A 24 -11.32 -32.99 10.13
N GLY A 25 -10.24 -33.69 10.48
CA GLY A 25 -10.04 -34.33 11.76
C GLY A 25 -9.56 -33.30 12.78
N SER A 26 -10.12 -33.34 13.97
CA SER A 26 -9.59 -32.57 15.09
C SER A 26 -8.13 -32.97 15.36
N LEU A 27 -7.23 -31.99 15.48
CA LEU A 27 -5.83 -32.19 15.86
C LEU A 27 -5.66 -32.31 17.39
N ALA A 28 -6.77 -32.38 18.14
CA ALA A 28 -6.73 -32.55 19.59
C ALA A 28 -6.23 -33.96 19.95
N GLY A 29 -5.17 -34.02 20.76
CA GLY A 29 -4.63 -35.28 21.30
C GLY A 29 -3.48 -35.91 20.50
N LEU A 30 -3.03 -35.27 19.41
CA LEU A 30 -1.84 -35.71 18.68
C LEU A 30 -0.57 -35.38 19.46
N SER A 31 0.40 -36.30 19.43
CA SER A 31 1.74 -36.07 19.93
C SER A 31 2.49 -35.05 19.06
N ARG A 32 3.57 -34.47 19.59
CA ARG A 32 4.36 -33.46 18.86
C ARG A 32 4.85 -33.98 17.49
N GLN A 33 5.23 -35.24 17.43
CA GLN A 33 5.70 -35.90 16.21
C GLN A 33 4.59 -36.05 15.15
N GLU A 34 3.35 -36.34 15.58
CA GLU A 34 2.19 -36.43 14.66
C GLU A 34 1.73 -35.05 14.18
N LEU A 35 1.99 -34.00 14.98
CA LEU A 35 1.79 -32.61 14.57
C LEU A 35 2.83 -32.18 13.52
N ASP A 36 4.09 -32.56 13.73
CA ASP A 36 5.19 -32.30 12.80
C ASP A 36 4.97 -33.04 11.47
N ASP A 37 4.48 -34.28 11.50
CA ASP A 37 4.08 -35.05 10.31
C ASP A 37 2.87 -34.43 9.58
N ALA A 38 1.91 -33.83 10.31
CA ALA A 38 0.79 -33.11 9.70
C ALA A 38 1.21 -31.77 9.06
N MET A 39 2.30 -31.16 9.57
CA MET A 39 2.91 -29.94 9.02
C MET A 39 3.92 -30.22 7.89
N SER A 40 4.30 -31.49 7.67
CA SER A 40 5.25 -31.91 6.63
C SER A 40 4.86 -31.52 5.19
N GLY A 41 3.59 -31.16 4.95
CA GLY A 41 3.12 -30.60 3.68
C GLY A 41 3.71 -29.22 3.32
N PHE A 42 4.36 -28.53 4.26
CA PHE A 42 5.04 -27.24 4.05
C PHE A 42 6.58 -27.35 4.09
N GLY A 43 7.14 -28.56 4.20
CA GLY A 43 8.58 -28.78 4.30
C GLY A 43 9.16 -28.53 5.71
N GLU A 44 10.45 -28.84 5.87
CA GLU A 44 11.20 -28.49 7.09
C GLU A 44 11.33 -26.97 7.19
N TYR A 45 11.18 -26.41 8.41
CA TYR A 45 11.31 -24.97 8.62
C TYR A 45 12.69 -24.49 8.16
N THR A 46 12.68 -23.50 7.27
CA THR A 46 13.87 -22.73 6.90
C THR A 46 13.68 -21.31 7.37
N ARG A 47 14.69 -20.76 8.04
CA ARG A 47 14.71 -19.34 8.40
C ARG A 47 14.49 -18.50 7.13
N PRO A 48 13.59 -17.49 7.16
CA PRO A 48 13.36 -16.61 6.02
C PRO A 48 14.66 -16.00 5.48
N PRO A 49 14.82 -15.86 4.16
CA PRO A 49 16.02 -15.26 3.59
C PRO A 49 16.09 -13.75 3.90
N PRO A 50 17.30 -13.16 3.96
CA PRO A 50 17.44 -11.72 4.05
C PRO A 50 16.89 -11.02 2.81
N PRO A 51 16.42 -9.76 2.94
CA PRO A 51 15.94 -9.01 1.79
C PRO A 51 17.04 -8.76 0.76
N PRO A 52 16.66 -8.59 -0.52
CA PRO A 52 17.62 -8.24 -1.55
C PRO A 52 18.23 -6.86 -1.28
N GLY A 53 19.49 -6.70 -1.71
CA GLY A 53 20.17 -5.39 -1.75
C GLY A 53 19.60 -4.46 -2.83
N PRO A 54 20.15 -3.25 -2.97
CA PRO A 54 19.72 -2.29 -3.99
C PRO A 54 19.94 -2.83 -5.41
N LEU A 55 19.14 -2.34 -6.36
CA LEU A 55 19.32 -2.66 -7.78
C LEU A 55 20.69 -2.17 -8.29
N GLU A 56 21.32 -2.98 -9.13
CA GLU A 56 22.54 -2.58 -9.84
C GLU A 56 22.26 -1.41 -10.81
N TYR A 57 21.13 -1.48 -11.52
CA TYR A 57 20.66 -0.40 -12.37
C TYR A 57 19.44 0.29 -11.76
N GLY A 58 19.66 1.51 -11.25
CA GLY A 58 18.63 2.37 -10.69
C GLY A 58 18.07 3.41 -11.67
N GLY A 59 18.27 3.27 -12.98
CA GLY A 59 17.83 4.27 -13.97
C GLY A 59 16.41 4.05 -14.51
N VAL A 60 15.99 4.97 -15.40
CA VAL A 60 14.77 4.89 -16.20
C VAL A 60 14.75 3.57 -16.99
N LYS A 61 13.64 2.84 -16.91
CA LYS A 61 13.42 1.56 -17.59
C LYS A 61 11.95 1.44 -17.97
N LEU A 62 11.65 0.95 -19.18
CA LEU A 62 10.29 0.54 -19.55
C LEU A 62 9.88 -0.62 -18.65
N VAL A 63 8.77 -0.49 -17.93
CA VAL A 63 8.26 -1.51 -17.00
C VAL A 63 6.90 -2.07 -17.39
N ASN A 64 6.18 -1.39 -18.28
CA ASN A 64 5.07 -1.98 -19.00
C ASN A 64 5.59 -2.59 -20.31
N ASP A 65 6.28 -3.73 -20.18
CA ASP A 65 6.95 -4.43 -21.28
C ASP A 65 6.33 -5.82 -21.58
N ALA A 66 6.89 -6.52 -22.56
CA ALA A 66 6.40 -7.83 -22.99
C ALA A 66 6.65 -8.96 -21.97
N GLU A 67 7.59 -8.79 -21.04
CA GLU A 67 7.85 -9.75 -19.95
C GLU A 67 6.88 -9.52 -18.78
N HIS A 68 6.40 -8.28 -18.62
CA HIS A 68 5.48 -7.86 -17.57
C HIS A 68 4.14 -7.34 -18.13
N PRO A 69 3.42 -8.11 -18.97
CA PRO A 69 2.16 -7.66 -19.53
C PRO A 69 1.10 -7.55 -18.44
N PHE A 70 0.20 -6.58 -18.61
CA PHE A 70 -1.01 -6.50 -17.79
C PHE A 70 -1.89 -7.73 -18.01
N ILE A 71 -2.29 -8.37 -16.92
CA ILE A 71 -3.33 -9.39 -16.87
C ILE A 71 -4.24 -9.02 -15.71
N ALA A 72 -5.53 -8.85 -16.01
CA ALA A 72 -6.54 -8.60 -14.99
C ALA A 72 -6.59 -9.77 -14.00
N PRO A 73 -6.85 -9.52 -12.70
CA PRO A 73 -6.94 -10.59 -11.71
C PRO A 73 -8.07 -11.55 -12.08
N GLY A 74 -7.79 -12.85 -12.01
CA GLY A 74 -8.75 -13.92 -12.22
C GLY A 74 -9.49 -14.31 -10.93
N GLU A 75 -10.31 -15.35 -11.03
CA GLU A 75 -10.99 -15.92 -9.86
C GLU A 75 -9.96 -16.44 -8.83
N GLY A 76 -10.05 -15.95 -7.59
CA GLY A 76 -9.16 -16.33 -6.49
C GLY A 76 -7.81 -15.62 -6.47
N ASP A 77 -7.56 -14.67 -7.37
CA ASP A 77 -6.43 -13.73 -7.29
C ASP A 77 -6.78 -12.58 -6.34
N ILE A 78 -5.92 -12.34 -5.35
CA ILE A 78 -6.20 -11.37 -4.28
C ILE A 78 -5.57 -10.02 -4.59
N ARG A 79 -6.33 -8.95 -4.38
CA ARG A 79 -5.89 -7.55 -4.40
C ARG A 79 -6.30 -6.89 -3.09
N GLY A 80 -5.64 -5.80 -2.73
CA GLY A 80 -5.87 -5.14 -1.43
C GLY A 80 -5.80 -3.62 -1.47
N PRO A 81 -5.56 -2.97 -0.33
CA PRO A 81 -5.59 -1.51 -0.21
C PRO A 81 -4.45 -0.81 -0.95
N CYS A 82 -3.35 -1.53 -1.27
CA CYS A 82 -2.17 -0.94 -1.89
C CYS A 82 -2.24 -1.00 -3.43
N PRO A 83 -2.52 0.12 -4.12
CA PRO A 83 -2.60 0.15 -5.59
C PRO A 83 -1.27 -0.21 -6.27
N ALA A 84 -0.13 0.08 -5.64
CA ALA A 84 1.19 -0.28 -6.17
C ALA A 84 1.38 -1.81 -6.19
N LEU A 85 1.12 -2.51 -5.08
CA LEU A 85 1.21 -3.98 -5.04
C LEU A 85 0.20 -4.63 -5.97
N ASN A 86 -1.02 -4.09 -6.05
CA ASN A 86 -2.03 -4.55 -6.99
C ASN A 86 -1.52 -4.46 -8.45
N THR A 87 -0.84 -3.36 -8.78
CA THR A 87 -0.25 -3.16 -10.12
C THR A 87 0.90 -4.14 -10.37
N LEU A 88 1.80 -4.33 -9.40
CA LEU A 88 2.89 -5.30 -9.54
C LEU A 88 2.38 -6.73 -9.73
N ALA A 89 1.33 -7.14 -9.02
CA ALA A 89 0.70 -8.44 -9.20
C ALA A 89 0.02 -8.55 -10.58
N ASN A 90 -0.70 -7.52 -11.02
CA ASN A 90 -1.33 -7.49 -12.35
C ASN A 90 -0.32 -7.47 -13.50
N HIS A 91 0.94 -7.12 -13.25
CA HIS A 91 2.01 -7.13 -14.24
C HIS A 91 3.03 -8.27 -14.04
N GLY A 92 2.87 -9.11 -13.01
CA GLY A 92 3.74 -10.27 -12.78
C GLY A 92 5.12 -9.93 -12.21
N TYR A 93 5.32 -8.73 -11.67
CA TYR A 93 6.52 -8.39 -10.89
C TYR A 93 6.55 -9.11 -9.53
N ILE A 94 5.36 -9.39 -9.00
CA ILE A 94 5.11 -10.32 -7.89
C ILE A 94 4.06 -11.33 -8.34
N SER A 95 3.84 -12.36 -7.52
CA SER A 95 2.88 -13.43 -7.78
C SER A 95 1.48 -12.86 -8.07
N ARG A 96 0.94 -13.22 -9.24
CA ARG A 96 -0.33 -12.69 -9.77
C ARG A 96 -1.53 -13.04 -8.87
N ASN A 97 -1.42 -14.12 -8.10
CA ASN A 97 -2.44 -14.56 -7.14
C ASN A 97 -2.54 -13.69 -5.88
N GLY A 98 -1.62 -12.73 -5.68
CA GLY A 98 -1.61 -11.85 -4.52
C GLY A 98 -1.03 -12.46 -3.24
N ILE A 99 -0.38 -13.62 -3.31
CA ILE A 99 0.32 -14.26 -2.19
C ILE A 99 1.81 -14.28 -2.49
N GLU A 100 2.62 -13.63 -1.67
CA GLU A 100 4.04 -13.42 -1.99
C GLU A 100 4.94 -13.42 -0.75
N SER A 101 6.24 -13.66 -0.95
CA SER A 101 7.26 -13.48 0.08
C SER A 101 7.71 -12.01 0.20
N PRO A 102 8.10 -11.56 1.40
CA PRO A 102 8.58 -10.19 1.59
C PRO A 102 9.79 -9.85 0.71
N SER A 103 10.72 -10.79 0.52
CA SER A 103 11.89 -10.60 -0.35
C SER A 103 11.51 -10.32 -1.81
N ASN A 104 10.48 -11.01 -2.32
CA ASN A 104 9.98 -10.77 -3.67
C ASN A 104 9.18 -9.47 -3.77
N ILE A 105 8.44 -9.08 -2.73
CA ILE A 105 7.78 -7.77 -2.67
C ILE A 105 8.80 -6.64 -2.72
N VAL A 106 9.88 -6.71 -1.91
CA VAL A 106 10.97 -5.72 -1.94
C VAL A 106 11.57 -5.63 -3.33
N ARG A 107 11.88 -6.77 -3.97
CA ARG A 107 12.40 -6.80 -5.34
C ARG A 107 11.41 -6.21 -6.36
N GLY A 108 10.14 -6.57 -6.29
CA GLY A 108 9.09 -6.08 -7.18
C GLY A 108 8.88 -4.57 -7.08
N ALA A 109 8.90 -4.02 -5.86
CA ALA A 109 8.80 -2.58 -5.62
C ALA A 109 9.98 -1.80 -6.23
N MET A 110 11.21 -2.33 -6.07
CA MET A 110 12.38 -1.74 -6.71
C MET A 110 12.32 -1.88 -8.24
N GLU A 111 12.00 -3.06 -8.77
CA GLU A 111 12.03 -3.31 -10.21
C GLU A 111 10.94 -2.54 -10.98
N GLY A 112 9.69 -2.58 -10.49
CA GLY A 112 8.55 -1.98 -11.17
C GLY A 112 8.41 -0.47 -10.96
N PHE A 113 8.77 0.05 -9.77
CA PHE A 113 8.56 1.47 -9.43
C PHE A 113 9.85 2.25 -9.15
N ASN A 114 11.01 1.57 -9.12
CA ASN A 114 12.26 2.16 -8.65
C ASN A 114 12.14 2.72 -7.22
N MET A 115 11.37 2.05 -6.36
CA MET A 115 11.32 2.37 -4.94
C MET A 115 12.69 2.13 -4.32
N ASN A 116 13.18 3.06 -3.50
CA ASN A 116 14.48 2.92 -2.84
C ASN A 116 14.51 1.65 -1.95
N ASN A 117 15.66 0.99 -1.85
CA ASN A 117 15.81 -0.27 -1.12
C ASN A 117 15.43 -0.15 0.35
N ASP A 118 15.84 0.92 1.04
CA ASP A 118 15.50 1.11 2.46
C ASP A 118 14.01 1.33 2.66
N LEU A 119 13.37 2.15 1.81
CA LEU A 119 11.92 2.34 1.88
C LEU A 119 11.15 1.06 1.54
N SER A 120 11.63 0.28 0.58
CA SER A 120 11.04 -1.01 0.19
C SER A 120 11.11 -2.01 1.34
N LYS A 121 12.27 -2.16 1.99
CA LYS A 121 12.45 -2.99 3.18
C LYS A 121 11.58 -2.48 4.34
N PHE A 122 11.60 -1.18 4.62
CA PHE A 122 10.86 -0.58 5.74
C PHE A 122 9.36 -0.89 5.62
N THR A 123 8.74 -0.53 4.50
CA THR A 123 7.30 -0.71 4.30
C THR A 123 6.92 -2.18 4.23
N CYS A 124 7.71 -3.01 3.55
CA CYS A 124 7.44 -4.43 3.41
C CYS A 124 7.52 -5.17 4.75
N TYR A 125 8.61 -5.04 5.50
CA TYR A 125 8.75 -5.77 6.76
C TYR A 125 7.90 -5.20 7.89
N ALA A 126 7.62 -3.89 7.91
CA ALA A 126 6.62 -3.32 8.81
C ALA A 126 5.26 -3.98 8.61
N ALA A 127 4.80 -4.12 7.36
CA ALA A 127 3.53 -4.77 7.06
C ALA A 127 3.58 -6.30 7.27
N PHE A 128 4.65 -6.95 6.80
CA PHE A 128 4.79 -8.40 6.83
C PHE A 128 4.75 -8.97 8.24
N MET A 129 5.46 -8.35 9.19
CA MET A 129 5.56 -8.87 10.55
C MET A 129 4.21 -8.94 11.29
N VAL A 130 3.26 -8.09 10.90
CA VAL A 130 1.95 -7.98 11.57
C VAL A 130 0.80 -8.57 10.76
N ASN A 131 1.00 -8.82 9.45
CA ASN A 131 -0.04 -9.33 8.55
C ASN A 131 0.26 -10.71 7.94
N GLY A 132 1.54 -11.07 7.86
CA GLY A 132 2.04 -12.26 7.15
C GLY A 132 2.31 -13.45 8.06
N ASN A 133 2.42 -14.62 7.44
CA ASN A 133 2.83 -15.83 8.13
C ASN A 133 4.36 -15.89 8.19
N LEU A 134 4.90 -15.64 9.37
CA LEU A 134 6.35 -15.59 9.61
C LEU A 134 7.03 -16.95 9.46
N ILE A 135 6.30 -18.07 9.58
CA ILE A 135 6.86 -19.42 9.42
C ILE A 135 7.00 -19.79 7.95
N THR A 136 5.97 -19.52 7.14
CA THR A 136 5.97 -19.89 5.73
C THR A 136 6.62 -18.83 4.83
N ASP A 137 6.98 -17.68 5.38
CA ASP A 137 7.50 -16.52 4.64
C ASP A 137 6.54 -16.01 3.56
N LEU A 138 5.23 -15.98 3.86
CA LEU A 138 4.19 -15.59 2.90
C LEU A 138 3.19 -14.58 3.49
N VAL A 139 2.77 -13.63 2.68
CA VAL A 139 1.72 -12.66 3.00
C VAL A 139 0.76 -12.49 1.84
N SER A 140 -0.51 -12.27 2.18
CA SER A 140 -1.53 -11.82 1.23
C SER A 140 -1.47 -10.31 1.06
N ILE A 141 -1.43 -9.82 -0.18
CA ILE A 141 -1.49 -8.38 -0.47
C ILE A 141 -2.89 -7.78 -0.26
N GLY A 142 -3.88 -8.59 0.12
CA GLY A 142 -5.25 -8.18 0.42
C GLY A 142 -5.82 -8.95 1.61
N GLU A 143 -6.96 -9.61 1.42
CA GLU A 143 -7.70 -10.35 2.45
C GLU A 143 -6.95 -11.59 2.99
N LYS A 144 -7.42 -12.10 4.15
CA LYS A 144 -6.88 -13.33 4.77
C LYS A 144 -7.03 -14.49 3.80
N SER A 145 -5.97 -15.29 3.65
CA SER A 145 -5.97 -16.43 2.75
C SER A 145 -5.35 -17.67 3.38
N PRO A 146 -5.93 -18.87 3.22
CA PRO A 146 -5.27 -20.11 3.64
C PRO A 146 -3.99 -20.41 2.81
N LYS A 147 -3.78 -19.69 1.70
CA LYS A 147 -2.58 -19.81 0.86
C LYS A 147 -1.30 -19.30 1.57
N THR A 148 -1.42 -18.55 2.66
CA THR A 148 -0.28 -18.20 3.53
C THR A 148 0.04 -19.28 4.56
N GLY A 149 -0.63 -20.44 4.53
CA GLY A 149 -0.39 -21.55 5.44
C GLY A 149 -1.10 -21.44 6.78
N PRO A 150 -0.86 -22.41 7.70
CA PRO A 150 -1.55 -22.48 8.99
C PRO A 150 -1.17 -21.33 9.93
N ASP A 151 -2.18 -20.74 10.59
CA ASP A 151 -1.97 -19.71 11.60
C ASP A 151 -1.27 -20.26 12.86
N PRO A 152 -0.47 -19.43 13.56
CA PRO A 152 0.19 -19.82 14.80
C PRO A 152 -0.83 -19.93 15.95
N LYS A 153 -1.34 -21.15 16.20
CA LYS A 153 -2.38 -21.42 17.22
C LYS A 153 -2.02 -20.96 18.63
N GLU A 154 -0.74 -20.92 18.97
CA GLU A 154 -0.24 -20.48 20.28
C GLU A 154 -0.23 -18.95 20.42
N GLN A 155 -0.55 -18.19 19.36
CA GLN A 155 -0.55 -16.73 19.31
C GLN A 155 -1.91 -16.23 18.78
N PRO A 156 -2.98 -16.31 19.57
CA PRO A 156 -4.35 -16.05 19.11
C PRO A 156 -4.60 -14.60 18.63
N MET A 157 -3.73 -13.66 19.02
CA MET A 157 -3.80 -12.27 18.57
C MET A 157 -3.21 -12.07 17.17
N ALA A 158 -2.34 -12.97 16.70
CA ALA A 158 -1.76 -12.92 15.37
C ALA A 158 -2.74 -13.48 14.33
N THR A 159 -3.53 -12.60 13.71
CA THR A 159 -4.61 -12.99 12.80
C THR A 159 -4.12 -13.48 11.43
N ILE A 160 -2.89 -13.15 11.02
CA ILE A 160 -2.33 -13.45 9.69
C ILE A 160 -3.33 -13.02 8.60
N GLY A 161 -3.87 -11.81 8.74
CA GLY A 161 -5.03 -11.37 7.99
C GLY A 161 -4.73 -10.81 6.60
N GLY A 162 -3.46 -10.75 6.18
CA GLY A 162 -3.07 -10.03 4.98
C GLY A 162 -3.21 -8.50 5.13
N LEU A 163 -2.96 -7.76 4.05
CA LEU A 163 -2.94 -6.29 4.10
C LEU A 163 -4.31 -5.64 4.31
N ASN A 164 -5.43 -6.37 4.25
CA ASN A 164 -6.74 -5.82 4.65
C ASN A 164 -6.91 -5.74 6.18
N THR A 165 -5.94 -6.21 6.97
CA THR A 165 -6.05 -6.15 8.44
C THR A 165 -5.95 -4.71 8.93
N HIS A 166 -7.07 -4.18 9.41
CA HIS A 166 -7.16 -2.84 9.96
C HIS A 166 -6.31 -2.65 11.23
N ASN A 167 -5.77 -1.45 11.41
CA ASN A 167 -5.02 -0.96 12.59
C ASN A 167 -3.67 -1.62 12.90
N VAL A 168 -3.16 -2.49 12.04
CA VAL A 168 -1.78 -3.01 12.17
C VAL A 168 -0.84 -2.43 11.10
N PHE A 169 -1.37 -2.08 9.93
CA PHE A 169 -0.66 -1.35 8.88
C PHE A 169 -1.66 -0.54 8.02
N GLU A 170 -2.68 -1.21 7.49
CA GLU A 170 -3.87 -0.55 6.94
C GLU A 170 -4.52 0.30 8.04
N GLY A 171 -5.06 1.46 7.66
CA GLY A 171 -5.77 2.30 8.60
C GLY A 171 -6.46 3.48 7.95
N ASP A 172 -7.08 4.28 8.80
CA ASP A 172 -7.98 5.36 8.39
C ASP A 172 -7.30 6.44 7.55
N SER A 173 -8.12 7.30 6.96
CA SER A 173 -7.70 8.40 6.11
C SER A 173 -7.09 7.94 4.78
N SER A 174 -7.44 6.77 4.26
CA SER A 174 -6.96 6.36 2.93
C SER A 174 -7.41 7.34 1.84
N MET A 175 -6.59 7.53 0.80
CA MET A 175 -6.87 8.53 -0.26
C MET A 175 -8.02 8.11 -1.19
N THR A 176 -8.12 6.81 -1.46
CA THR A 176 -9.07 6.25 -2.44
C THR A 176 -9.79 5.00 -1.93
N ARG A 177 -9.61 4.65 -0.65
CA ARG A 177 -10.26 3.53 0.06
C ARG A 177 -11.01 4.11 1.27
N ALA A 178 -12.13 3.50 1.63
CA ALA A 178 -12.92 3.92 2.78
C ALA A 178 -12.18 3.58 4.09
N ASP A 179 -12.57 4.24 5.19
CA ASP A 179 -12.12 3.85 6.52
C ASP A 179 -12.83 2.54 6.91
N PHE A 180 -12.19 1.67 7.70
CA PHE A 180 -12.79 0.40 8.13
C PHE A 180 -14.14 0.58 8.84
N TYR A 181 -14.31 1.71 9.54
CA TYR A 181 -15.58 2.07 10.19
C TYR A 181 -16.76 2.15 9.20
N ASP A 182 -16.51 2.51 7.93
CA ASP A 182 -17.52 2.72 6.90
C ASP A 182 -17.93 1.42 6.19
N GLY A 183 -18.18 0.36 6.96
CA GLY A 183 -18.66 -0.93 6.46
C GLY A 183 -17.60 -2.01 6.24
N GLY A 184 -16.35 -1.77 6.65
CA GLY A 184 -15.29 -2.78 6.71
C GLY A 184 -14.53 -3.05 5.41
N ASP A 185 -14.95 -2.46 4.29
CA ASP A 185 -14.25 -2.56 2.98
C ASP A 185 -13.10 -1.56 2.91
N VAL A 186 -11.88 -2.07 3.09
CA VAL A 186 -10.65 -1.26 3.12
C VAL A 186 -9.83 -1.41 1.84
N GLU A 187 -10.19 -2.34 0.97
CA GLU A 187 -9.44 -2.69 -0.24
C GLU A 187 -9.98 -2.07 -1.51
N SER A 188 -11.30 -1.89 -1.60
CA SER A 188 -11.95 -1.51 -2.84
C SER A 188 -11.64 -0.06 -3.22
N PHE A 189 -11.45 0.16 -4.52
CA PHE A 189 -11.37 1.50 -5.06
C PHE A 189 -12.71 2.23 -4.87
N ASN A 190 -12.67 3.39 -4.25
CA ASN A 190 -13.85 4.22 -4.00
C ASN A 190 -13.87 5.43 -4.95
N GLU A 191 -14.79 5.41 -5.91
CA GLU A 191 -14.92 6.46 -6.93
C GLU A 191 -15.22 7.83 -6.31
N THR A 192 -16.02 7.91 -5.24
CA THR A 192 -16.33 9.18 -4.57
C THR A 192 -15.07 9.81 -3.99
N LEU A 193 -14.23 9.02 -3.30
CA LEU A 193 -12.95 9.50 -2.78
C LEU A 193 -11.98 9.90 -3.90
N PHE A 194 -11.95 9.13 -5.00
CA PHE A 194 -11.12 9.48 -6.15
C PHE A 194 -11.59 10.74 -6.90
N GLN A 195 -12.89 11.02 -6.93
CA GLN A 195 -13.40 12.30 -7.42
C GLN A 195 -12.96 13.46 -6.52
N GLY A 196 -12.90 13.26 -5.20
CA GLY A 196 -12.27 14.21 -4.28
C GLY A 196 -10.79 14.42 -4.57
N PHE A 197 -10.04 13.35 -4.85
CA PHE A 197 -8.64 13.42 -5.28
C PHE A 197 -8.47 14.25 -6.57
N ILE A 198 -9.33 14.03 -7.57
CA ILE A 198 -9.36 14.82 -8.82
C ILE A 198 -9.68 16.29 -8.52
N GLU A 199 -10.71 16.55 -7.71
CA GLU A 199 -11.12 17.91 -7.36
C GLU A 199 -9.96 18.70 -6.72
N TYR A 200 -9.30 18.11 -5.73
CA TYR A 200 -8.17 18.75 -5.04
C TYR A 200 -6.96 18.93 -5.95
N SER A 201 -6.71 17.99 -6.87
CA SER A 201 -5.68 18.14 -7.90
C SER A 201 -5.97 19.29 -8.87
N ASN A 202 -7.23 19.48 -9.27
CA ASN A 202 -7.64 20.60 -10.11
C ASN A 202 -7.50 21.94 -9.37
N ARG A 203 -7.96 21.99 -8.11
CA ARG A 203 -7.99 23.22 -7.31
C ARG A 203 -6.61 23.69 -6.87
N PHE A 204 -5.71 22.77 -6.52
CA PHE A 204 -4.44 23.08 -5.85
C PHE A 204 -3.20 22.65 -6.63
N GLY A 205 -3.35 21.74 -7.59
CA GLY A 205 -2.25 21.21 -8.41
C GLY A 205 -2.30 21.61 -9.88
N GLY A 206 -3.19 22.52 -10.29
CA GLY A 206 -3.29 22.98 -11.67
C GLY A 206 -3.71 21.88 -12.66
N GLY A 207 -4.52 20.92 -12.22
CA GLY A 207 -4.96 19.77 -13.04
C GLY A 207 -3.97 18.60 -13.05
N ARG A 208 -3.06 18.58 -12.08
CA ARG A 208 -2.11 17.49 -11.80
C ARG A 208 -2.14 17.18 -10.31
N TYR A 209 -1.79 15.96 -9.94
CA TYR A 209 -1.51 15.63 -8.55
C TYR A 209 -0.04 15.93 -8.25
N ASN A 210 0.20 16.81 -7.28
CA ASN A 210 1.51 17.26 -6.84
C ASN A 210 1.52 17.50 -5.32
N LEU A 211 2.65 17.93 -4.76
CA LEU A 211 2.81 18.05 -3.30
C LEU A 211 1.80 19.00 -2.64
N THR A 212 1.40 20.07 -3.34
CA THR A 212 0.40 21.01 -2.84
C THR A 212 -0.99 20.37 -2.80
N ALA A 213 -1.39 19.69 -3.88
CA ALA A 213 -2.65 18.94 -3.90
C ALA A 213 -2.66 17.81 -2.84
N ALA A 214 -1.54 17.11 -2.67
CA ALA A 214 -1.36 16.07 -1.66
C ALA A 214 -1.59 16.59 -0.24
N GLY A 215 -0.98 17.74 0.13
CA GLY A 215 -1.18 18.36 1.44
C GLY A 215 -2.63 18.74 1.71
N GLN A 216 -3.28 19.37 0.72
CA GLN A 216 -4.69 19.78 0.85
C GLN A 216 -5.63 18.58 0.96
N PHE A 217 -5.41 17.54 0.15
CA PHE A 217 -6.27 16.35 0.15
C PHE A 217 -6.02 15.49 1.40
N ARG A 218 -4.77 15.39 1.89
CA ARG A 218 -4.45 14.72 3.16
C ARG A 218 -5.17 15.38 4.33
N LEU A 219 -5.17 16.71 4.41
CA LEU A 219 -5.96 17.44 5.41
C LEU A 219 -7.44 17.09 5.31
N LYS A 220 -8.01 17.13 4.10
CA LYS A 220 -9.42 16.78 3.86
C LYS A 220 -9.75 15.38 4.38
N ARG A 221 -8.94 14.39 4.02
CA ARG A 221 -9.15 13.00 4.45
C ARG A 221 -9.04 12.82 5.97
N ILE A 222 -8.16 13.55 6.64
CA ILE A 222 -8.06 13.54 8.09
C ILE A 222 -9.30 14.19 8.72
N GLN A 223 -9.73 15.35 8.21
CA GLN A 223 -10.93 16.03 8.70
C GLN A 223 -12.18 15.18 8.54
N ASP A 224 -12.32 14.47 7.42
CA ASP A 224 -13.42 13.55 7.19
C ASP A 224 -13.44 12.43 8.23
N GLY A 225 -12.29 11.81 8.51
CA GLY A 225 -12.16 10.79 9.55
C GLY A 225 -12.53 11.34 10.93
N VAL A 226 -11.99 12.50 11.31
CA VAL A 226 -12.32 13.15 12.59
C VAL A 226 -13.83 13.45 12.71
N GLN A 227 -14.48 13.86 11.63
CA GLN A 227 -15.88 14.29 11.65
C GLN A 227 -16.89 13.13 11.56
N HIS A 228 -16.53 12.00 10.96
CA HIS A 228 -17.48 10.95 10.61
C HIS A 228 -17.14 9.58 11.19
N ASN A 229 -15.87 9.32 11.53
CA ASN A 229 -15.42 8.04 12.07
C ASN A 229 -15.14 8.20 13.59
N PRO A 230 -16.01 7.70 14.49
CA PRO A 230 -15.84 7.83 15.94
C PRO A 230 -14.66 7.00 16.50
N THR A 231 -14.09 6.12 15.69
CA THR A 231 -12.90 5.31 16.01
C THR A 231 -11.67 5.75 15.22
N PHE A 232 -11.73 6.92 14.56
CA PHE A 232 -10.66 7.45 13.70
C PHE A 232 -9.32 7.43 14.42
N THR A 233 -8.29 6.86 13.80
CA THR A 233 -6.92 6.83 14.34
C THR A 233 -5.85 7.11 13.29
N ILE A 234 -4.84 7.89 13.69
CA ILE A 234 -3.66 8.18 12.87
C ILE A 234 -2.39 8.21 13.73
N VAL A 235 -2.20 7.16 14.53
CA VAL A 235 -0.97 6.91 15.31
C VAL A 235 0.02 6.05 14.51
N ALA A 236 1.24 5.85 15.00
CA ALA A 236 2.21 5.00 14.31
C ALA A 236 1.76 3.52 14.26
N PRO A 237 2.04 2.78 13.17
CA PRO A 237 2.75 3.21 11.97
C PRO A 237 1.87 3.98 10.96
N ARG A 238 0.56 4.11 11.20
CA ARG A 238 -0.39 4.72 10.27
C ARG A 238 -0.03 6.16 9.90
N LEU A 239 0.39 7.00 10.85
CA LEU A 239 0.83 8.37 10.56
C LEU A 239 1.91 8.41 9.47
N PHE A 240 2.93 7.58 9.61
CA PHE A 240 3.99 7.49 8.60
C PHE A 240 3.44 7.01 7.26
N SER A 241 2.73 5.88 7.25
CA SER A 241 2.20 5.31 6.00
C SER A 241 1.27 6.28 5.28
N ALA A 242 0.36 6.98 5.98
CA ALA A 242 -0.57 7.92 5.38
C ALA A 242 0.12 9.10 4.67
N TYR A 243 1.22 9.63 5.24
CA TYR A 243 1.97 10.72 4.62
C TYR A 243 2.93 10.22 3.53
N SER A 244 3.57 9.06 3.72
CA SER A 244 4.39 8.40 2.69
C SER A 244 3.56 8.06 1.45
N GLU A 245 2.39 7.46 1.65
CA GLU A 245 1.45 7.08 0.59
C GLU A 245 0.91 8.28 -0.18
N ALA A 246 0.81 9.46 0.44
CA ALA A 246 0.40 10.69 -0.24
C ALA A 246 1.47 11.21 -1.22
N VAL A 247 2.74 10.87 -1.03
CA VAL A 247 3.83 11.32 -1.93
C VAL A 247 4.30 10.24 -2.90
N ASN A 248 4.07 8.97 -2.61
CA ASN A 248 4.48 7.87 -3.48
C ASN A 248 3.92 7.98 -4.92
N PRO A 249 2.65 8.38 -5.17
CA PRO A 249 2.18 8.62 -6.54
C PRO A 249 2.98 9.70 -7.27
N ILE A 250 3.40 10.75 -6.57
CA ILE A 250 4.19 11.85 -7.14
C ILE A 250 5.62 11.37 -7.44
N ASN A 251 6.18 10.58 -6.52
CA ASN A 251 7.56 10.13 -6.60
C ASN A 251 7.74 8.98 -7.59
N MET A 252 6.74 8.10 -7.74
CA MET A 252 6.91 6.81 -8.42
C MET A 252 5.97 6.57 -9.60
N TRP A 253 4.88 7.35 -9.76
CA TRP A 253 3.90 7.16 -10.84
C TRP A 253 3.94 8.25 -11.91
N VAL A 254 4.78 9.27 -11.73
CA VAL A 254 5.22 10.13 -12.82
C VAL A 254 6.16 9.32 -13.70
N ASP A 255 5.95 9.35 -15.02
CA ASP A 255 6.82 8.63 -15.95
C ASP A 255 8.27 9.13 -15.79
N GLY A 256 9.22 8.21 -15.64
CA GLY A 256 10.61 8.54 -15.34
C GLY A 256 11.31 9.37 -16.41
N ARG A 257 10.74 9.51 -17.61
CA ARG A 257 11.26 10.43 -18.64
C ARG A 257 10.89 11.89 -18.37
N GLN A 258 9.89 12.13 -17.51
CA GLN A 258 9.42 13.47 -17.12
C GLN A 258 10.04 13.91 -15.79
N ASP A 259 9.95 13.08 -14.75
CA ASP A 259 10.50 13.30 -13.38
C ASP A 259 10.25 14.74 -12.83
N ASP A 260 9.07 15.30 -13.07
CA ASP A 260 8.71 16.70 -12.73
C ASP A 260 7.80 16.84 -11.49
N GLY A 261 7.45 15.71 -10.87
CA GLY A 261 6.53 15.65 -9.72
C GLY A 261 5.09 16.06 -10.04
N GLN A 262 4.66 16.02 -11.31
CA GLN A 262 3.31 16.39 -11.75
C GLN A 262 2.56 15.16 -12.28
N LEU A 263 1.96 14.38 -11.38
CA LEU A 263 1.23 13.17 -11.77
C LEU A 263 -0.03 13.54 -12.55
N ARG A 264 -0.17 12.94 -13.74
CA ARG A 264 -1.38 13.06 -14.56
C ARG A 264 -2.54 12.27 -13.93
N LEU A 265 -3.75 12.82 -14.00
CA LEU A 265 -4.92 12.22 -13.34
C LEU A 265 -5.43 10.95 -14.02
N ASP A 266 -5.19 10.79 -15.32
CA ASP A 266 -5.45 9.53 -16.04
C ASP A 266 -4.46 8.43 -15.62
N HIS A 267 -3.19 8.77 -15.40
CA HIS A 267 -2.22 7.84 -14.82
C HIS A 267 -2.62 7.47 -13.39
N ALA A 268 -2.99 8.46 -12.57
CA ALA A 268 -3.47 8.20 -11.21
C ALA A 268 -4.66 7.23 -11.20
N ARG A 269 -5.65 7.42 -12.09
CA ARG A 269 -6.79 6.48 -12.24
C ARG A 269 -6.33 5.09 -12.66
N SER A 270 -5.41 4.99 -13.62
CA SER A 270 -4.84 3.70 -14.07
C SER A 270 -4.23 2.90 -12.91
N PHE A 271 -3.52 3.55 -12.00
CA PHE A 271 -2.94 2.88 -10.84
C PHE A 271 -3.97 2.59 -9.73
N PHE A 272 -4.81 3.58 -9.36
CA PHE A 272 -5.73 3.43 -8.22
C PHE A 272 -6.91 2.50 -8.48
N GLU A 273 -7.46 2.53 -9.69
CA GLU A 273 -8.66 1.80 -10.09
C GLU A 273 -8.28 0.53 -10.87
N ALA A 274 -7.56 0.69 -11.98
CA ALA A 274 -7.25 -0.43 -12.87
C ALA A 274 -6.06 -1.28 -12.40
N ALA A 275 -5.29 -0.79 -11.41
CA ALA A 275 -4.05 -1.39 -10.95
C ALA A 275 -3.16 -1.80 -12.14
N ARG A 276 -2.89 -0.83 -13.01
CA ARG A 276 -2.22 -1.01 -14.29
C ARG A 276 -1.21 0.10 -14.54
N PHE A 277 -0.01 -0.27 -14.98
CA PHE A 277 0.94 0.70 -15.51
C PHE A 277 0.35 1.34 -16.79
N PRO A 278 0.43 2.67 -16.95
CA PRO A 278 0.12 3.31 -18.23
C PRO A 278 0.88 2.67 -19.40
N ASP A 279 0.34 2.77 -20.60
CA ASP A 279 1.05 2.28 -21.79
C ASP A 279 2.37 3.03 -21.98
N ASP A 280 3.44 2.32 -22.35
CA ASP A 280 4.81 2.86 -22.47
C ASP A 280 5.35 3.50 -21.17
N PHE A 281 4.82 3.10 -20.00
CA PHE A 281 5.26 3.65 -18.73
C PHE A 281 6.70 3.24 -18.38
N HIS A 282 7.52 4.24 -18.10
CA HIS A 282 8.86 4.04 -17.57
C HIS A 282 8.90 4.35 -16.08
N ARG A 283 9.47 3.45 -15.28
CA ARG A 283 9.65 3.68 -13.83
C ARG A 283 10.48 4.94 -13.56
N ALA A 284 10.42 5.45 -12.33
CA ALA A 284 11.14 6.66 -11.93
C ALA A 284 12.62 6.63 -12.31
N ALA A 285 13.21 7.80 -12.58
CA ALA A 285 14.54 7.91 -13.18
C ALA A 285 15.71 7.50 -12.28
N ARG A 286 15.43 7.39 -10.98
CA ARG A 286 16.37 7.07 -9.90
C ARG A 286 15.62 6.39 -8.76
N PRO A 287 16.31 5.72 -7.82
CA PRO A 287 15.65 5.17 -6.65
C PRO A 287 14.95 6.26 -5.83
N MET A 288 13.64 6.13 -5.63
CA MET A 288 12.80 7.14 -4.98
C MET A 288 12.43 6.73 -3.55
N SER A 289 12.57 7.66 -2.62
CA SER A 289 12.15 7.52 -1.22
C SER A 289 10.81 8.26 -0.97
N ALA A 290 10.39 8.33 0.30
CA ALA A 290 9.22 9.08 0.75
C ALA A 290 9.59 10.50 1.25
N ASP A 291 10.78 11.01 0.93
CA ASP A 291 11.38 12.22 1.53
C ASP A 291 10.50 13.49 1.41
N ASN A 292 9.55 13.50 0.46
CA ASN A 292 8.58 14.58 0.29
C ASN A 292 7.45 14.60 1.34
N GLU A 293 7.32 13.56 2.17
CA GLU A 293 6.27 13.45 3.18
C GLU A 293 6.33 14.56 4.23
N ALA A 294 7.55 15.02 4.57
CA ALA A 294 7.75 16.16 5.47
C ALA A 294 7.24 17.48 4.85
N VAL A 295 7.35 17.63 3.52
CA VAL A 295 6.81 18.79 2.80
C VAL A 295 5.29 18.78 2.87
N VAL A 296 4.66 17.62 2.63
CA VAL A 296 3.20 17.46 2.71
C VAL A 296 2.69 17.68 4.13
N HIS A 297 3.39 17.15 5.14
CA HIS A 297 3.07 17.36 6.56
C HIS A 297 3.18 18.83 6.98
N ALA A 298 4.21 19.54 6.52
CA ALA A 298 4.42 20.96 6.85
C ALA A 298 3.32 21.90 6.32
N ILE A 299 2.55 21.51 5.30
CA ILE A 299 1.42 22.31 4.79
C ILE A 299 0.31 22.39 5.85
N HIS A 300 -0.02 21.25 6.46
CA HIS A 300 -1.03 21.13 7.51
C HIS A 300 -0.58 20.12 8.58
N PRO A 301 0.21 20.56 9.57
CA PRO A 301 0.76 19.66 10.58
C PRO A 301 -0.34 19.04 11.45
N ILE A 302 -0.20 17.75 11.74
CA ILE A 302 -1.00 17.03 12.73
C ILE A 302 -0.09 16.25 13.66
N GLU A 303 -0.46 16.23 14.95
CA GLU A 303 0.13 15.33 15.94
C GLU A 303 -0.62 13.99 15.93
N PRO A 304 0.05 12.84 16.11
CA PRO A 304 -0.61 11.54 16.16
C PRO A 304 -1.67 11.49 17.26
N GLY A 305 -2.77 10.80 17.00
CA GLY A 305 -3.91 10.75 17.90
C GLY A 305 -5.08 9.99 17.30
N ALA A 306 -6.19 10.01 18.03
CA ALA A 306 -7.41 9.31 17.66
C ALA A 306 -8.66 10.05 18.19
N ASN A 307 -9.81 9.78 17.58
CA ASN A 307 -11.10 10.11 18.17
C ASN A 307 -11.37 9.20 19.38
N ILE A 308 -11.78 9.80 20.50
CA ILE A 308 -12.09 9.09 21.75
C ILE A 308 -13.56 9.32 22.10
N ALA A 309 -14.32 8.24 22.25
CA ALA A 309 -15.73 8.29 22.67
C ALA A 309 -16.67 9.12 21.77
N GLY A 310 -16.42 9.16 20.46
CA GLY A 310 -17.32 9.79 19.48
C GLY A 310 -16.59 10.47 18.33
N VAL A 311 -17.36 11.09 17.43
CA VAL A 311 -16.80 11.95 16.37
C VAL A 311 -16.44 13.32 16.92
N ASN A 312 -15.49 14.01 16.28
CA ASN A 312 -15.00 15.34 16.65
C ASN A 312 -14.37 15.41 18.05
N THR A 313 -13.74 14.32 18.50
CA THR A 313 -13.08 14.22 19.82
C THR A 313 -11.59 13.89 19.70
N TYR A 314 -10.97 14.31 18.59
CA TYR A 314 -9.57 14.02 18.30
C TYR A 314 -8.66 14.41 19.47
N THR A 315 -8.04 13.40 20.06
CA THR A 315 -7.18 13.52 21.22
C THR A 315 -5.77 13.09 20.82
N VAL A 316 -4.81 13.98 21.07
CA VAL A 316 -3.40 13.74 20.76
C VAL A 316 -2.83 12.67 21.68
N ASP A 317 -2.19 11.66 21.08
CA ASP A 317 -1.34 10.71 21.80
C ASP A 317 0.06 11.31 21.93
N ARG A 318 0.44 11.66 23.16
CA ARG A 318 1.76 12.22 23.48
C ARG A 318 2.87 11.18 23.54
N ASN A 319 2.52 9.90 23.63
CA ASN A 319 3.47 8.79 23.68
C ASN A 319 3.75 8.21 22.28
N ALA A 320 2.87 8.47 21.31
CA ALA A 320 3.08 8.05 19.93
C ALA A 320 4.21 8.85 19.25
N PRO A 321 5.12 8.18 18.52
CA PRO A 321 6.20 8.87 17.81
C PRO A 321 5.65 9.79 16.72
N ARG A 322 6.33 10.92 16.52
CA ARG A 322 5.98 11.90 15.47
C ARG A 322 6.49 11.43 14.11
N LEU A 323 6.03 12.07 13.04
CA LEU A 323 6.34 11.67 11.67
C LEU A 323 7.86 11.70 11.38
N ASP A 324 8.59 12.66 11.94
CA ASP A 324 10.03 12.83 11.78
C ASP A 324 10.86 11.87 12.65
N ASP A 325 10.27 11.31 13.70
CA ASP A 325 10.91 10.32 14.58
C ASP A 325 10.88 8.91 13.98
N LYS A 326 11.69 8.69 12.94
CA LYS A 326 11.76 7.41 12.24
C LYS A 326 12.22 6.25 13.14
N CYS A 327 13.17 6.51 14.04
CA CYS A 327 13.63 5.50 14.98
C CYS A 327 12.52 5.15 15.98
N GLY A 328 11.83 6.15 16.54
CA GLY A 328 10.69 5.93 17.42
C GLY A 328 9.53 5.19 16.74
N ILE A 329 9.25 5.43 15.46
CA ILE A 329 8.25 4.65 14.69
C ILE A 329 8.67 3.19 14.58
N PHE A 330 9.93 2.91 14.23
CA PHE A 330 10.47 1.55 14.19
C PHE A 330 10.37 0.86 15.56
N GLU A 331 10.82 1.54 16.61
CA GLU A 331 10.78 1.03 17.98
C GLU A 331 9.36 0.78 18.47
N TYR A 332 8.43 1.71 18.21
CA TYR A 332 7.02 1.58 18.57
C TYR A 332 6.38 0.38 17.86
N HIS A 333 6.61 0.23 16.56
CA HIS A 333 6.03 -0.88 15.80
C HIS A 333 6.50 -2.25 16.32
N VAL A 334 7.80 -2.36 16.65
CA VAL A 334 8.39 -3.60 17.14
C VAL A 334 8.02 -3.87 18.61
N ASN A 335 8.06 -2.85 19.49
CA ASN A 335 7.81 -3.04 20.92
C ASN A 335 6.32 -3.03 21.30
N HIS A 336 5.46 -2.42 20.50
CA HIS A 336 4.03 -2.31 20.79
C HIS A 336 3.19 -3.15 19.84
N THR A 337 3.18 -2.84 18.55
CA THR A 337 2.31 -3.50 17.56
C THR A 337 2.63 -4.99 17.45
N LEU A 338 3.91 -5.33 17.21
CA LEU A 338 4.33 -6.73 17.05
C LEU A 338 4.16 -7.54 18.34
N ARG A 339 4.50 -6.96 19.49
CA ARG A 339 4.42 -7.67 20.79
C ARG A 339 2.99 -7.96 21.22
N THR A 340 2.03 -7.13 20.83
CA THR A 340 0.60 -7.42 21.07
C THR A 340 0.15 -8.65 20.30
N LEU A 341 0.66 -8.86 19.09
CA LEU A 341 0.33 -10.02 18.25
C LEU A 341 1.06 -11.29 18.71
N TYR A 342 2.33 -11.13 19.12
CA TYR A 342 3.21 -12.22 19.53
C TYR A 342 3.77 -11.96 20.93
N PRO A 343 2.98 -12.12 22.01
CA PRO A 343 3.45 -11.85 23.36
C PRO A 343 4.50 -12.85 23.85
N ASN A 344 4.38 -14.13 23.49
CA ASN A 344 5.26 -15.21 23.95
C ASN A 344 5.58 -16.23 22.84
N PRO A 345 6.20 -15.83 21.72
CA PRO A 345 6.56 -16.76 20.65
C PRO A 345 7.66 -17.72 21.10
N THR A 346 7.62 -18.96 20.60
CA THR A 346 8.62 -20.00 20.90
C THR A 346 9.06 -20.74 19.63
N GLY A 347 10.13 -21.53 19.72
CA GLY A 347 10.61 -22.40 18.63
C GLY A 347 10.88 -21.65 17.33
N ASN A 348 10.47 -22.25 16.21
CA ASN A 348 10.66 -21.69 14.86
C ASN A 348 9.99 -20.32 14.67
N LEU A 349 8.89 -20.04 15.39
CA LEU A 349 8.20 -18.75 15.30
C LEU A 349 9.04 -17.63 15.92
N LEU A 350 9.65 -17.90 17.08
CA LEU A 350 10.57 -16.97 17.71
C LEU A 350 11.79 -16.70 16.83
N ASP A 351 12.32 -17.73 16.17
CA ASP A 351 13.43 -17.61 15.23
C ASP A 351 13.07 -16.71 14.03
N ALA A 352 11.91 -16.96 13.41
CA ALA A 352 11.43 -16.18 12.29
C ALA A 352 11.13 -14.72 12.66
N ILE A 353 10.53 -14.47 13.83
CA ILE A 353 10.28 -13.12 14.35
C ILE A 353 11.59 -12.35 14.52
N ARG A 354 12.59 -12.96 15.16
CA ARG A 354 13.91 -12.32 15.35
C ARG A 354 14.57 -11.97 14.01
N ALA A 355 14.51 -12.88 13.04
CA ALA A 355 15.03 -12.63 11.69
C ALA A 355 14.32 -11.44 11.02
N ASN A 356 12.99 -11.38 11.08
CA ASN A 356 12.22 -10.31 10.45
C ASN A 356 12.38 -8.94 11.15
N ILE A 357 12.56 -8.91 12.47
CA ILE A 357 12.94 -7.68 13.19
C ILE A 357 14.29 -7.16 12.69
N HIS A 358 15.27 -8.06 12.52
CA HIS A 358 16.57 -7.70 11.96
C HIS A 358 16.42 -7.16 10.53
N TYR A 359 15.64 -7.84 9.67
CA TYR A 359 15.42 -7.38 8.30
C TYR A 359 14.72 -6.02 8.24
N PHE A 360 13.75 -5.77 9.13
CA PHE A 360 13.15 -4.44 9.29
C PHE A 360 14.17 -3.39 9.73
N TYR A 361 15.05 -3.73 10.69
CA TYR A 361 16.12 -2.86 11.16
C TYR A 361 17.12 -2.47 10.06
N THR A 362 17.44 -3.36 9.11
CA THR A 362 18.37 -3.03 8.01
C THR A 362 17.89 -1.87 7.11
N ALA A 363 16.63 -1.46 7.20
CA ALA A 363 16.11 -0.25 6.54
C ALA A 363 16.39 1.05 7.31
N MET A 364 16.74 0.92 8.58
CA MET A 364 16.93 2.00 9.55
C MET A 364 18.40 2.25 9.87
N GLU A 365 19.28 1.31 9.52
CA GLU A 365 20.72 1.39 9.77
C GLU A 365 21.34 2.68 9.20
N ALA A 366 21.01 3.03 7.96
CA ALA A 366 21.49 4.26 7.32
C ALA A 366 21.02 5.56 8.01
N ARG A 367 19.99 5.48 8.87
CA ARG A 367 19.46 6.60 9.67
C ARG A 367 20.10 6.69 11.06
N GLY A 368 20.99 5.76 11.42
CA GLY A 368 21.65 5.73 12.72
C GLY A 368 20.76 5.26 13.87
N CYS A 369 19.64 4.61 13.58
CA CYS A 369 18.82 3.96 14.62
C CYS A 369 19.56 2.77 15.24
N THR A 370 19.20 2.40 16.46
CA THR A 370 19.77 1.22 17.14
C THR A 370 18.88 0.01 16.92
N GLU A 371 19.47 -1.16 16.66
CA GLU A 371 18.73 -2.41 16.61
C GLU A 371 18.20 -2.78 18.00
N ILE A 372 16.93 -3.18 18.08
CA ILE A 372 16.28 -3.60 19.32
C ILE A 372 15.91 -5.08 19.28
N PHE A 373 15.86 -5.70 20.46
CA PHE A 373 15.70 -7.14 20.62
C PHE A 373 14.58 -7.45 21.63
N PRO A 374 13.31 -7.17 21.29
CA PRO A 374 12.17 -7.35 22.22
C PRO A 374 12.00 -8.79 22.73
N TYR A 375 12.57 -9.76 22.01
CA TYR A 375 12.55 -11.18 22.37
C TYR A 375 13.94 -11.71 22.73
N GLY A 376 14.88 -10.85 23.10
CA GLY A 376 16.27 -11.21 23.37
C GLY A 376 17.06 -11.60 22.11
N ARG A 377 18.35 -11.86 22.30
CA ARG A 377 19.27 -12.31 21.25
C ARG A 377 19.49 -13.82 21.33
N PHE A 378 19.91 -14.39 20.21
CA PHE A 378 20.49 -15.71 20.18
C PHE A 378 22.00 -15.56 20.33
N GLU A 379 22.53 -15.66 21.55
CA GLU A 379 23.97 -15.65 21.83
C GLU A 379 24.37 -17.03 22.39
N ASP A 380 25.37 -17.66 21.79
CA ASP A 380 26.04 -18.89 22.26
C ASP A 380 25.14 -20.10 22.61
N GLY A 381 24.01 -20.28 21.93
CA GLY A 381 23.13 -21.44 22.13
C GLY A 381 22.27 -21.39 23.40
N GLU A 382 22.27 -20.27 24.12
CA GLU A 382 21.35 -20.00 25.22
C GLU A 382 20.46 -18.78 24.89
N SER A 383 19.14 -18.93 25.10
CA SER A 383 18.23 -17.80 25.01
C SER A 383 18.46 -16.89 26.20
N ASN A 384 19.19 -15.80 26.01
CA ASN A 384 19.27 -14.73 27.00
C ASN A 384 17.90 -14.03 27.04
N ASN A 385 17.00 -14.55 27.88
CA ASN A 385 15.74 -13.91 28.27
C ASN A 385 16.06 -12.71 29.18
N TYR A 386 16.66 -11.67 28.63
CA TYR A 386 16.83 -10.40 29.31
C TYR A 386 15.61 -9.53 29.04
N TYR A 387 14.58 -9.68 29.87
CA TYR A 387 13.95 -8.60 30.66
C TYR A 387 12.49 -8.86 31.03
N ALA A 388 12.19 -8.38 32.23
CA ALA A 388 10.90 -8.22 32.85
C ALA A 388 9.90 -7.46 31.97
N PRO A 389 8.58 -7.70 32.15
CA PRO A 389 7.55 -6.86 31.55
C PRO A 389 7.86 -5.38 31.84
N PRO A 390 7.75 -4.49 30.83
CA PRO A 390 7.85 -3.06 31.08
C PRO A 390 6.83 -2.64 32.15
N ASP A 391 7.29 -1.85 33.13
CA ASP A 391 6.43 -1.06 34.03
C ASP A 391 5.81 0.06 33.18
N TYR A 392 4.78 -0.29 32.40
CA TYR A 392 3.86 0.71 31.91
C TYR A 392 2.98 1.15 33.09
N PRO A 393 2.68 2.45 33.25
CA PRO A 393 1.50 2.79 34.02
C PRO A 393 0.34 1.98 33.42
N GLU A 394 -0.50 1.38 34.28
CA GLU A 394 -1.82 0.89 33.87
C GLU A 394 -2.54 2.05 33.18
N VAL A 395 -2.37 2.13 31.86
CA VAL A 395 -3.37 2.74 31.02
C VAL A 395 -4.47 1.70 31.07
N GLU A 396 -5.59 2.06 31.70
CA GLU A 396 -6.86 1.43 31.37
C GLU A 396 -6.97 1.54 29.85
N LEU A 397 -6.54 0.50 29.14
CA LEU A 397 -7.04 0.22 27.81
C LEU A 397 -8.55 0.30 28.00
N PRO A 398 -9.29 1.07 27.18
CA PRO A 398 -10.71 0.81 27.10
C PRO A 398 -10.81 -0.70 26.92
N GLU A 399 -11.56 -1.37 27.81
CA GLU A 399 -11.93 -2.76 27.58
C GLU A 399 -12.21 -2.85 26.10
N LEU A 400 -11.54 -3.74 25.38
CA LEU A 400 -11.87 -4.01 24.00
C LEU A 400 -13.31 -4.47 24.07
N GLY A 401 -14.21 -3.51 23.88
CA GLY A 401 -15.57 -3.62 24.34
C GLY A 401 -16.11 -4.85 23.67
N THR A 402 -16.66 -5.75 24.47
CA THR A 402 -17.79 -6.53 24.00
C THR A 402 -18.68 -5.56 23.24
N LEU A 403 -18.67 -5.72 21.91
CA LEU A 403 -19.45 -4.90 20.99
C LEU A 403 -20.84 -4.72 21.60
N PRO A 404 -21.39 -3.50 21.71
CA PRO A 404 -22.72 -3.29 22.27
C PRO A 404 -23.81 -3.64 21.25
N PHE A 405 -23.63 -4.73 20.51
CA PHE A 405 -24.64 -5.34 19.66
C PHE A 405 -24.92 -6.73 20.22
N PRO A 406 -26.19 -7.08 20.54
CA PRO A 406 -26.52 -8.49 20.77
C PRO A 406 -26.09 -9.29 19.52
N PRO A 407 -25.71 -10.57 19.68
CA PRO A 407 -25.30 -11.41 18.55
C PRO A 407 -26.40 -11.32 17.49
N VAL A 408 -26.04 -10.75 16.33
CA VAL A 408 -26.88 -10.85 15.15
C VAL A 408 -26.87 -12.34 14.80
N GLU A 409 -28.02 -13.00 14.93
CA GLU A 409 -28.18 -14.35 14.40
C GLU A 409 -27.78 -14.31 12.93
N LEU A 410 -26.73 -15.06 12.57
CA LEU A 410 -26.36 -15.27 11.18
C LEU A 410 -27.60 -15.76 10.43
N PRO A 411 -28.03 -15.11 9.33
CA PRO A 411 -29.18 -15.59 8.59
C PRO A 411 -28.89 -17.02 8.12
N THR A 412 -29.75 -17.94 8.56
CA THR A 412 -29.73 -19.32 8.05
C THR A 412 -30.12 -19.26 6.59
N TYR A 413 -29.18 -19.59 5.71
CA TYR A 413 -29.47 -19.73 4.29
C TYR A 413 -30.34 -20.97 4.13
N SER A 414 -31.64 -20.76 3.90
CA SER A 414 -32.54 -21.81 3.43
C SER A 414 -32.68 -21.66 1.92
N ASP A 415 -32.34 -22.72 1.18
CA ASP A 415 -32.63 -22.83 -0.24
C ASP A 415 -34.15 -22.86 -0.44
N ALA A 416 -34.76 -21.69 -0.62
CA ALA A 416 -36.12 -21.55 -1.11
C ALA A 416 -36.10 -20.65 -2.36
N PRO A 417 -36.75 -21.07 -3.46
CA PRO A 417 -36.72 -20.32 -4.71
C PRO A 417 -37.46 -18.98 -4.55
N ALA A 418 -36.90 -17.94 -5.14
CA ALA A 418 -37.39 -16.57 -5.05
C ALA A 418 -38.87 -16.43 -5.49
N PRO A 419 -39.70 -15.64 -4.77
CA PRO A 419 -41.05 -15.33 -5.21
C PRO A 419 -41.03 -14.28 -6.34
N ALA A 420 -42.00 -14.40 -7.25
CA ALA A 420 -42.16 -13.51 -8.40
C ALA A 420 -42.49 -12.06 -7.99
N PRO A 421 -42.07 -11.04 -8.76
CA PRO A 421 -42.27 -9.65 -8.38
C PRO A 421 -43.74 -9.21 -8.51
N GLU A 422 -44.29 -8.64 -7.45
CA GLU A 422 -45.58 -7.94 -7.46
C GLU A 422 -45.42 -6.47 -7.86
N THR A 423 -46.32 -6.02 -8.73
CA THR A 423 -46.46 -4.66 -9.26
C THR A 423 -47.06 -3.68 -8.24
N PRO A 424 -46.63 -2.41 -8.15
CA PRO A 424 -47.24 -1.45 -7.23
C PRO A 424 -48.57 -0.88 -7.76
N GLU A 425 -49.60 -0.86 -6.90
CA GLU A 425 -50.85 -0.10 -7.09
C GLU A 425 -50.64 1.38 -6.77
N GLU A 426 -51.01 2.27 -7.70
CA GLU A 426 -51.14 3.72 -7.50
C GLU A 426 -52.62 4.09 -7.22
N PRO A 427 -52.93 5.11 -6.37
CA PRO A 427 -54.31 5.48 -6.09
C PRO A 427 -54.88 6.41 -7.16
N ALA A 428 -56.15 6.18 -7.50
CA ALA A 428 -56.89 6.83 -8.57
C ALA A 428 -57.16 8.33 -8.35
N ALA A 429 -56.90 9.14 -9.37
CA ALA A 429 -57.58 10.41 -9.60
C ALA A 429 -58.01 10.55 -11.07
N SER A 430 -59.25 11.00 -11.25
CA SER A 430 -60.11 10.94 -12.44
C SER A 430 -59.66 11.74 -13.67
N MET A 431 -59.79 11.14 -14.86
CA MET A 431 -59.74 11.80 -16.17
C MET A 431 -61.10 12.36 -16.63
N PRO A 432 -61.10 13.24 -17.65
CA PRO A 432 -62.08 13.12 -18.73
C PRO A 432 -61.43 12.81 -20.09
N ALA A 433 -62.24 12.14 -20.92
CA ALA A 433 -61.89 11.36 -22.11
C ALA A 433 -61.65 12.18 -23.40
N ALA A 434 -60.95 11.57 -24.38
CA ALA A 434 -61.56 11.12 -25.65
C ALA A 434 -60.55 10.58 -26.70
N SER A 435 -60.83 9.37 -27.18
CA SER A 435 -60.74 8.84 -28.57
C SER A 435 -59.42 8.83 -29.38
N MET A 436 -58.94 7.61 -29.67
CA MET A 436 -58.04 7.23 -30.79
C MET A 436 -58.80 7.12 -32.13
N PRO A 437 -58.08 7.04 -33.27
CA PRO A 437 -58.00 5.73 -33.94
C PRO A 437 -56.62 5.39 -34.57
N ALA A 438 -56.55 4.18 -35.14
CA ALA A 438 -55.39 3.29 -35.28
C ALA A 438 -54.74 3.21 -36.69
N ALA A 439 -53.70 2.35 -36.75
CA ALA A 439 -53.12 1.61 -37.90
C ALA A 439 -52.07 2.40 -38.74
N SER A 440 -51.00 1.84 -39.34
CA SER A 440 -50.60 0.47 -39.73
C SER A 440 -49.08 0.50 -40.06
N MET A 441 -48.38 -0.63 -39.99
CA MET A 441 -47.01 -0.81 -40.58
C MET A 441 -47.04 -0.84 -42.12
N PRO A 442 -45.89 -0.68 -42.80
CA PRO A 442 -45.28 -1.87 -43.40
C PRO A 442 -43.73 -1.92 -43.41
N VAL A 443 -43.27 -3.14 -43.70
CA VAL A 443 -41.91 -3.72 -43.78
C VAL A 443 -41.30 -3.53 -45.17
N SER A 444 -39.96 -3.35 -45.30
CA SER A 444 -39.09 -4.12 -46.22
C SER A 444 -37.65 -3.55 -46.34
N GLU A 445 -36.67 -4.43 -46.07
CA GLU A 445 -35.24 -4.40 -46.46
C GLU A 445 -35.06 -4.78 -47.97
N PRO A 446 -33.89 -4.63 -48.66
CA PRO A 446 -32.60 -5.26 -48.27
C PRO A 446 -31.27 -4.55 -48.65
N ALA A 447 -30.19 -5.22 -48.23
CA ALA A 447 -28.74 -4.95 -48.28
C ALA A 447 -28.08 -4.51 -49.61
N ALA A 448 -26.95 -3.78 -49.53
CA ALA A 448 -25.60 -4.24 -49.95
C ALA A 448 -24.50 -3.14 -50.01
N SER A 449 -23.29 -3.52 -49.55
CA SER A 449 -21.92 -3.20 -50.06
C SER A 449 -21.31 -1.79 -49.99
N MET A 450 -20.08 -1.75 -49.43
CA MET A 450 -19.07 -0.69 -49.52
C MET A 450 -18.49 -0.52 -50.95
N PRO A 451 -17.84 0.62 -51.28
CA PRO A 451 -16.35 0.62 -51.28
C PRO A 451 -15.69 1.96 -50.87
N ALA A 452 -14.36 1.91 -50.67
CA ALA A 452 -13.44 3.00 -50.33
C ALA A 452 -12.89 3.75 -51.56
N SER A 453 -12.51 5.04 -51.43
CA SER A 453 -11.26 5.68 -51.93
C SER A 453 -11.28 7.23 -51.87
N GLU A 454 -10.12 7.82 -51.52
CA GLU A 454 -9.68 9.24 -51.44
C GLU A 454 -9.62 10.00 -52.81
N PRO A 455 -9.27 11.33 -52.97
CA PRO A 455 -8.34 12.17 -52.18
C PRO A 455 -8.56 13.71 -52.03
N VAL A 456 -7.77 14.27 -51.10
CA VAL A 456 -7.10 15.60 -50.95
C VAL A 456 -7.43 16.76 -51.91
N ALA A 457 -7.75 17.94 -51.35
CA ALA A 457 -7.39 19.27 -51.90
C ALA A 457 -7.36 20.39 -50.83
N SER A 458 -6.41 21.30 -51.03
CA SER A 458 -5.88 22.38 -50.17
C SER A 458 -6.63 23.74 -50.22
N MET A 459 -6.68 24.43 -49.05
CA MET A 459 -6.54 25.88 -48.72
C MET A 459 -6.84 26.99 -49.78
N PRO A 460 -7.41 28.17 -49.42
CA PRO A 460 -6.67 29.20 -48.68
C PRO A 460 -7.44 30.06 -47.64
N ALA A 461 -6.65 30.75 -46.82
CA ALA A 461 -7.04 31.73 -45.81
C ALA A 461 -7.27 33.15 -46.41
N ALA A 462 -8.16 33.93 -45.79
CA ALA A 462 -8.03 35.40 -45.65
C ALA A 462 -9.10 36.02 -44.72
N SER A 463 -8.60 36.71 -43.68
CA SER A 463 -9.00 38.05 -43.19
C SER A 463 -10.28 38.30 -42.39
N MET A 464 -10.05 38.86 -41.18
CA MET A 464 -11.00 39.46 -40.22
C MET A 464 -11.73 40.72 -40.75
N PRO A 465 -12.75 41.24 -40.01
CA PRO A 465 -12.45 42.30 -39.03
C PRO A 465 -13.27 42.28 -37.72
N VAL A 466 -12.70 42.92 -36.70
CA VAL A 466 -13.25 43.28 -35.36
C VAL A 466 -14.21 44.49 -35.47
N PRO A 467 -15.11 44.71 -34.50
CA PRO A 467 -15.05 45.97 -33.74
C PRO A 467 -15.33 45.86 -32.22
N GLU A 468 -14.67 46.75 -31.46
CA GLU A 468 -14.85 47.13 -30.03
C GLU A 468 -15.59 48.51 -29.94
N PRO A 469 -15.82 49.17 -28.77
CA PRO A 469 -16.38 48.72 -27.48
C PRO A 469 -17.38 49.75 -26.84
N ALA A 470 -17.81 49.44 -25.59
CA ALA A 470 -18.21 50.32 -24.47
C ALA A 470 -19.67 50.85 -24.31
N ALA A 471 -20.27 50.53 -23.14
CA ALA A 471 -21.11 51.43 -22.33
C ALA A 471 -21.26 50.90 -20.87
N SER A 472 -21.54 51.81 -19.95
CA SER A 472 -21.18 51.83 -18.52
C SER A 472 -22.36 51.83 -17.51
N MET A 473 -22.17 51.17 -16.34
CA MET A 473 -22.61 51.52 -14.94
C MET A 473 -24.13 51.57 -14.59
N PRO A 474 -24.59 51.45 -13.31
CA PRO A 474 -23.89 51.77 -12.05
C PRO A 474 -24.03 50.79 -10.85
N ALA A 475 -23.29 51.12 -9.79
CA ALA A 475 -23.16 50.46 -8.49
C ALA A 475 -24.26 50.85 -7.46
N SER A 476 -24.50 49.97 -6.47
CA SER A 476 -25.02 50.29 -5.13
C SER A 476 -24.71 49.16 -4.14
N GLU A 477 -23.99 49.52 -3.08
CA GLU A 477 -23.52 48.75 -1.89
C GLU A 477 -24.64 48.61 -0.82
N PRO A 478 -24.54 47.79 0.27
CA PRO A 478 -23.40 47.82 1.20
C PRO A 478 -22.90 46.51 1.82
N VAL A 479 -21.59 46.56 2.12
CA VAL A 479 -20.80 45.67 2.96
C VAL A 479 -21.20 45.81 4.45
N LEU A 480 -21.37 44.66 5.13
CA LEU A 480 -21.46 44.59 6.60
C LEU A 480 -20.08 44.26 7.17
N THR A 481 -19.50 45.23 7.88
CA THR A 481 -18.30 45.11 8.73
C THR A 481 -18.70 44.91 10.19
N MET A 482 -18.04 43.98 10.91
CA MET A 482 -17.86 43.97 12.38
C MET A 482 -16.66 43.06 12.76
N PRO A 483 -16.03 43.24 13.93
CA PRO A 483 -14.63 43.68 13.98
C PRO A 483 -13.63 42.68 14.59
N ALA A 484 -12.35 42.85 14.22
CA ALA A 484 -11.21 42.30 14.94
C ALA A 484 -10.87 43.19 16.14
N THR A 485 -10.87 42.63 17.34
CA THR A 485 -10.34 43.25 18.55
C THR A 485 -8.97 42.67 18.88
N ALA A 486 -7.92 43.47 18.70
CA ALA A 486 -6.63 43.33 19.37
C ALA A 486 -6.30 44.69 20.01
N PRO A 487 -5.93 44.76 21.31
CA PRO A 487 -5.44 45.99 21.92
C PRO A 487 -3.93 46.14 21.71
N ALA A 488 -3.51 47.39 21.52
CA ALA A 488 -2.12 47.77 21.28
C ALA A 488 -1.50 48.51 22.47
N MET A 489 -0.16 48.37 22.56
CA MET A 489 0.87 49.24 23.18
C MET A 489 1.24 49.02 24.67
N PRO A 490 2.51 49.29 25.11
CA PRO A 490 3.53 50.11 24.45
C PRO A 490 4.97 49.53 24.36
N ALA A 491 5.75 50.15 23.48
CA ALA A 491 7.19 49.96 23.32
C ALA A 491 8.00 50.57 24.49
N ALA A 492 9.02 49.83 24.94
CA ALA A 492 10.09 50.33 25.79
C ALA A 492 11.45 49.85 25.24
N SER A 493 12.35 50.81 25.11
CA SER A 493 13.73 50.74 24.61
C SER A 493 14.72 50.21 25.67
N GLU A 494 15.89 49.74 25.21
CA GLU A 494 17.22 49.54 25.88
C GLU A 494 17.80 48.11 25.66
N PRO A 495 19.14 47.89 25.66
CA PRO A 495 19.91 47.73 24.41
C PRO A 495 20.66 46.38 24.27
N ALA A 496 21.11 46.08 23.05
CA ALA A 496 21.97 44.94 22.75
C ALA A 496 23.45 45.20 23.14
N PRO A 497 24.19 44.20 23.67
CA PRO A 497 25.62 44.33 23.88
C PRO A 497 26.38 43.96 22.60
N SER A 498 27.23 44.89 22.17
CA SER A 498 28.22 44.77 21.10
C SER A 498 29.57 44.24 21.60
N LEU A 499 30.30 43.52 20.75
CA LEU A 499 31.76 43.60 20.44
C LEU A 499 32.26 42.26 19.83
N PRO A 500 33.39 42.21 19.08
CA PRO A 500 33.77 43.01 17.91
C PRO A 500 34.26 42.16 16.71
N LEU A 501 34.22 42.75 15.51
CA LEU A 501 34.90 42.26 14.30
C LEU A 501 36.41 42.57 14.39
N ALA A 502 37.24 41.55 14.18
CA ALA A 502 38.67 41.70 13.93
C ALA A 502 39.05 40.99 12.62
N SER A 503 39.62 41.79 11.72
CA SER A 503 40.11 41.41 10.39
C SER A 503 41.45 40.66 10.50
N GLY A 504 41.59 39.55 9.78
CA GLY A 504 42.84 38.79 9.61
C GLY A 504 42.83 37.94 8.33
N PRO A 505 43.99 37.65 7.71
CA PRO A 505 44.10 37.42 6.27
C PRO A 505 43.85 35.96 5.84
N ALA A 506 43.47 35.80 4.58
CA ALA A 506 43.27 34.51 3.91
C ALA A 506 44.58 33.69 3.81
N PRO A 507 44.56 32.37 4.07
CA PRO A 507 45.69 31.51 3.75
C PRO A 507 45.51 30.85 2.37
N THR A 508 46.56 30.99 1.58
CA THR A 508 46.89 30.29 0.34
C THR A 508 47.13 28.80 0.57
N MET A 509 46.66 27.97 -0.37
CA MET A 509 46.94 26.53 -0.50
C MET A 509 48.44 26.24 -0.67
N PRO A 510 49.00 25.20 -0.02
CA PRO A 510 50.23 24.57 -0.45
C PRO A 510 49.95 23.24 -1.16
N ALA A 511 50.53 23.08 -2.35
CA ALA A 511 50.75 21.79 -2.97
C ALA A 511 52.08 21.21 -2.43
N THR A 512 52.05 20.02 -1.82
CA THR A 512 53.25 19.19 -1.64
C THR A 512 52.90 17.69 -1.66
N SER A 513 53.55 17.01 -2.61
CA SER A 513 53.87 15.59 -2.77
C SER A 513 53.63 14.60 -1.62
N GLU A 514 53.04 13.45 -1.98
CA GLU A 514 52.96 12.21 -1.22
C GLU A 514 54.35 11.57 -0.97
N PRO A 515 54.54 10.86 0.16
CA PRO A 515 55.65 9.92 0.33
C PRO A 515 55.20 8.47 0.08
N GLU A 516 55.84 7.81 -0.89
CA GLU A 516 55.78 6.37 -1.08
C GLU A 516 56.40 5.61 0.10
N THR A 517 55.74 4.57 0.60
CA THR A 517 56.38 3.45 1.31
C THR A 517 55.77 2.11 0.84
N PRO A 518 56.57 1.03 0.80
CA PRO A 518 56.36 -0.08 -0.13
C PRO A 518 55.48 -1.21 0.43
N ALA A 519 54.70 -1.83 -0.47
CA ALA A 519 53.92 -3.03 -0.19
C ALA A 519 54.80 -4.31 -0.08
N PRO A 520 54.47 -5.26 0.81
CA PRO A 520 55.12 -6.57 0.84
C PRO A 520 54.54 -7.51 -0.22
N ALA A 521 55.42 -8.20 -0.95
CA ALA A 521 55.08 -9.21 -1.94
C ALA A 521 54.71 -10.55 -1.28
N GLY A 522 53.57 -11.13 -1.69
CA GLY A 522 53.14 -12.50 -1.42
C GLY A 522 52.31 -13.04 -2.61
N PRO A 523 52.34 -14.35 -2.91
CA PRO A 523 52.09 -14.88 -4.26
C PRO A 523 50.60 -14.97 -4.61
N MET A 524 50.25 -14.61 -5.85
CA MET A 524 48.92 -14.84 -6.43
C MET A 524 48.68 -16.33 -6.74
N PRO A 525 47.45 -16.85 -6.52
CA PRO A 525 47.02 -18.11 -7.11
C PRO A 525 46.66 -17.94 -8.60
N ALA A 526 47.09 -18.90 -9.42
CA ALA A 526 46.80 -18.96 -10.86
C ALA A 526 45.33 -19.29 -11.13
N ALA A 527 44.69 -18.52 -12.02
CA ALA A 527 43.37 -18.84 -12.57
C ALA A 527 43.48 -19.91 -13.68
N PRO A 528 42.51 -20.83 -13.83
CA PRO A 528 42.53 -21.84 -14.88
C PRO A 528 42.07 -21.29 -16.23
N ALA A 529 42.72 -21.75 -17.30
CA ALA A 529 42.44 -21.39 -18.69
C ALA A 529 41.13 -22.03 -19.23
N PRO A 530 40.48 -21.42 -20.24
CA PRO A 530 39.25 -21.96 -20.82
C PRO A 530 39.54 -23.13 -21.79
N ALA A 531 38.75 -24.19 -21.70
CA ALA A 531 38.81 -25.34 -22.60
C ALA A 531 38.03 -25.09 -23.90
N ALA A 532 38.65 -25.38 -25.04
CA ALA A 532 38.03 -25.42 -26.36
C ALA A 532 37.42 -26.82 -26.66
N PRO A 533 36.42 -26.92 -27.57
CA PRO A 533 35.56 -28.10 -27.68
C PRO A 533 36.22 -29.23 -28.49
N ALA A 534 36.01 -30.47 -28.04
CA ALA A 534 36.46 -31.67 -28.73
C ALA A 534 35.45 -32.12 -29.80
N ALA A 535 35.95 -32.39 -31.00
CA ALA A 535 35.22 -32.95 -32.11
C ALA A 535 34.96 -34.46 -31.91
N SER A 536 33.75 -34.89 -32.22
CA SER A 536 33.28 -36.27 -32.30
C SER A 536 33.75 -36.92 -33.61
N THR A 537 34.36 -38.11 -33.52
CA THR A 537 34.20 -39.19 -34.53
C THR A 537 34.64 -40.55 -33.97
N ALA A 538 33.76 -41.54 -34.25
CA ALA A 538 33.89 -43.01 -34.20
C ALA A 538 33.74 -43.70 -32.83
#